data_AF-A0A2E6NTL1-F1
#
_entry.id   AF-A0A2E6NTL1-F1
#
_cell.length_a   1.000
_cell.length_b   1.000
_cell.length_c   1.000
_cell.angle_alpha   90.00
_cell.angle_beta   90.00
_cell.angle_gamma   90.00
#
_symmetry.space_group_name_H-M   'P 1'
#
loop_
_entity.id
_entity.type
_entity.pdbx_description
1 polymer ?
#
loop_
_entity_poly.entity_id
_entity_poly.type
_entity_poly.pdbx_seq_one_letter_code
_entity_poly.pdbx_strand_id
1 'polypeptide(L)'
;MSTYKILYWKEIPTQLKYKDDNGDEISYPLSLIFQTTIDAIAMHDGSIESGDYLDAWEWGPDIVTKLDPKEIIESFDQNIPKSFINKLKKLHDEGKRSGLPGSIDTWFKN
;
A
#
# COMPACT_ATOMS: atom_id res chain seq x y z
N MET A 1 -0.65 20.45 -12.22
CA MET A 1 -0.29 19.07 -12.58
C MET A 1 -0.97 18.17 -11.58
N SER A 2 -1.47 17.03 -12.01
CA SER A 2 -2.08 16.09 -11.08
C SER A 2 -1.02 15.39 -10.24
N THR A 3 -1.34 15.18 -8.98
CA THR A 3 -0.47 14.47 -8.03
C THR A 3 -1.26 13.36 -7.39
N TYR A 4 -0.59 12.28 -7.02
CA TYR A 4 -1.21 11.24 -6.21
C TYR A 4 -0.26 10.85 -5.09
N LYS A 5 -0.84 10.38 -4.00
CA LYS A 5 -0.13 9.73 -2.90
C LYS A 5 -0.88 8.49 -2.50
N ILE A 6 -0.17 7.53 -1.93
CA ILE A 6 -0.76 6.26 -1.52
C ILE A 6 -0.68 6.18 0.00
N LEU A 7 -1.76 5.76 0.63
CA LEU A 7 -1.80 5.40 2.03
C LEU A 7 -1.28 3.98 2.15
N TYR A 8 -0.33 3.79 3.04
CA TYR A 8 0.24 2.50 3.35
C TYR A 8 -0.09 2.12 4.79
N TRP A 9 -0.29 0.83 5.01
CA TRP A 9 -0.13 0.24 6.33
C TRP A 9 1.23 -0.45 6.36
N LYS A 10 2.18 0.09 7.13
CA LYS A 10 3.60 -0.29 7.04
C LYS A 10 4.09 -0.15 5.59
N GLU A 11 4.34 -1.26 4.89
CA GLU A 11 4.71 -1.25 3.47
C GLU A 11 3.57 -1.56 2.50
N ILE A 12 2.37 -1.92 2.99
CA ILE A 12 1.26 -2.43 2.17
C ILE A 12 0.37 -1.27 1.71
N PRO A 13 0.19 -1.03 0.39
CA PRO A 13 -0.64 0.05 -0.11
C PRO A 13 -2.14 -0.27 0.06
N THR A 14 -2.96 0.69 0.48
CA THR A 14 -4.41 0.46 0.72
C THR A 14 -5.32 1.41 -0.01
N GLN A 15 -4.90 2.66 -0.18
CA GLN A 15 -5.74 3.71 -0.73
C GLN A 15 -4.89 4.68 -1.53
N LEU A 16 -5.35 5.04 -2.72
CA LEU A 16 -4.77 6.09 -3.52
C LEU A 16 -5.54 7.39 -3.29
N LYS A 17 -4.85 8.45 -2.90
CA LYS A 17 -5.39 9.81 -2.87
C LYS A 17 -4.85 10.58 -4.06
N TYR A 18 -5.74 10.86 -5.01
CA TYR A 18 -5.45 11.64 -6.20
C TYR A 18 -5.85 13.09 -5.98
N LYS A 19 -5.02 14.01 -6.44
CA LYS A 19 -5.24 15.45 -6.40
C LYS A 19 -5.14 16.01 -7.82
N ASP A 20 -6.23 16.58 -8.28
CA ASP A 20 -6.32 17.19 -9.61
C ASP A 20 -5.66 18.59 -9.65
N ASP A 21 -5.46 19.12 -10.86
CA ASP A 21 -4.95 20.47 -11.09
C ASP A 21 -5.81 21.56 -10.42
N ASN A 22 -7.13 21.33 -10.33
CA ASN A 22 -8.07 22.23 -9.67
C ASN A 22 -7.96 22.22 -8.13
N GLY A 23 -7.18 21.31 -7.55
CA GLY A 23 -7.01 21.16 -6.11
C GLY A 23 -7.98 20.19 -5.45
N ASP A 24 -8.93 19.62 -6.20
CA ASP A 24 -9.82 18.56 -5.73
C ASP A 24 -9.05 17.29 -5.40
N GLU A 25 -9.27 16.77 -4.19
CA GLU A 25 -8.67 15.54 -3.72
C GLU A 25 -9.71 14.42 -3.64
N ILE A 26 -9.50 13.35 -4.40
CA ILE A 26 -10.37 12.18 -4.42
C ILE A 26 -9.60 10.97 -3.93
N SER A 27 -10.21 10.21 -3.02
CA SER A 27 -9.63 8.98 -2.47
C SER A 27 -10.27 7.76 -3.09
N TYR A 28 -9.44 6.83 -3.53
CA TYR A 28 -9.83 5.58 -4.17
C TYR A 28 -9.25 4.40 -3.40
N PRO A 29 -10.07 3.47 -2.91
CA PRO A 29 -9.57 2.25 -2.30
C PRO A 29 -8.89 1.35 -3.35
N LEU A 30 -7.81 0.68 -2.95
CA LEU A 30 -7.17 -0.38 -3.75
C LEU A 30 -7.85 -1.73 -3.52
N SER A 31 -7.37 -2.79 -4.17
CA SER A 31 -7.84 -4.16 -3.98
C SER A 31 -8.08 -4.55 -2.52
N LEU A 32 -9.15 -5.30 -2.29
CA LEU A 32 -9.41 -5.91 -0.98
C LEU A 32 -8.28 -6.88 -0.57
N ILE A 33 -7.50 -7.39 -1.53
CA ILE A 33 -6.33 -8.23 -1.26
C ILE A 33 -5.33 -7.54 -0.32
N PHE A 34 -5.16 -6.21 -0.42
CA PHE A 34 -4.29 -5.46 0.48
C PHE A 34 -4.80 -5.46 1.91
N GLN A 35 -6.10 -5.22 2.11
CA GLN A 35 -6.75 -5.30 3.43
C GLN A 35 -6.62 -6.70 4.04
N THR A 36 -6.89 -7.75 3.26
CA THR A 36 -6.70 -9.14 3.70
C THR A 36 -5.24 -9.45 4.04
N THR A 37 -4.29 -8.85 3.31
CA THR A 37 -2.86 -9.02 3.61
C THR A 37 -2.48 -8.33 4.92
N ILE A 38 -3.00 -7.12 5.15
CA ILE A 38 -2.77 -6.39 6.40
C ILE A 38 -3.27 -7.21 7.59
N ASP A 39 -4.49 -7.73 7.53
CA ASP A 39 -5.04 -8.60 8.57
C ASP A 39 -4.15 -9.83 8.82
N ALA A 40 -3.78 -10.55 7.75
CA ALA A 40 -2.94 -11.74 7.84
C ALA A 40 -1.53 -11.47 8.37
N ILE A 41 -0.96 -10.27 8.11
CA ILE A 41 0.34 -9.86 8.61
C ILE A 41 0.25 -9.31 10.03
N ALA A 42 -0.78 -8.54 10.35
CA ALA A 42 -1.02 -8.04 11.71
C ALA A 42 -1.24 -9.19 12.70
N MET A 43 -1.95 -10.23 12.30
CA MET A 43 -2.08 -11.47 13.08
C MET A 43 -0.74 -12.21 13.22
N HIS A 44 0.11 -12.19 12.19
CA HIS A 44 1.39 -12.91 12.18
C HIS A 44 2.48 -12.22 13.01
N ASP A 45 2.55 -10.89 12.90
CA ASP A 45 3.53 -10.00 13.57
C ASP A 45 3.04 -9.55 14.97
N GLY A 46 1.87 -10.02 15.43
CA GLY A 46 1.26 -9.66 16.71
C GLY A 46 0.71 -8.23 16.80
N SER A 47 0.77 -7.45 15.71
CA SER A 47 0.29 -6.08 15.67
C SER A 47 -1.23 -5.96 15.82
N ILE A 48 -2.00 -7.02 15.53
CA ILE A 48 -3.48 -6.97 15.56
C ILE A 48 -4.05 -6.71 16.96
N GLU A 49 -3.34 -7.12 18.00
CA GLU A 49 -3.76 -6.95 19.40
C GLU A 49 -3.21 -5.65 20.01
N SER A 50 -2.35 -4.93 19.28
CA SER A 50 -1.63 -3.76 19.76
C SER A 50 -2.10 -2.47 19.07
N GLY A 51 -1.88 -1.31 19.72
CA GLY A 51 -2.13 0.00 19.11
C GLY A 51 -1.34 0.22 17.81
N ASP A 52 -0.23 -0.51 17.63
CA ASP A 52 0.61 -0.52 16.43
C ASP A 52 -0.15 -0.74 15.12
N TYR A 53 -1.28 -1.47 15.14
CA TYR A 53 -2.12 -1.59 13.95
C TYR A 53 -2.67 -0.24 13.47
N LEU A 54 -3.10 0.61 14.41
CA LEU A 54 -3.68 1.92 14.12
C LEU A 54 -2.60 3.01 13.95
N ASP A 55 -1.43 2.84 14.54
CA ASP A 55 -0.31 3.77 14.38
C ASP A 55 0.54 3.50 13.12
N ALA A 56 0.41 2.32 12.50
CA ALA A 56 1.20 1.94 11.32
C ALA A 56 0.73 2.55 9.99
N TRP A 57 -0.29 3.41 10.01
CA TRP A 57 -0.81 4.06 8.80
C TRP A 57 0.03 5.29 8.44
N GLU A 58 0.67 5.25 7.27
CA GLU A 58 1.54 6.34 6.81
C GLU A 58 1.26 6.68 5.34
N TRP A 59 1.22 7.97 5.03
CA TRP A 59 1.14 8.45 3.65
C TRP A 59 2.51 8.37 3.00
N GLY A 60 2.57 7.76 1.82
CA GLY A 60 3.74 7.83 0.96
C GLY A 60 3.93 9.23 0.36
N PRO A 61 5.04 9.42 -0.38
CA PRO A 61 5.36 10.69 -1.01
C PRO A 61 4.32 11.09 -2.05
N ASP A 62 4.18 12.39 -2.27
CA ASP A 62 3.45 12.95 -3.41
C ASP A 62 4.21 12.71 -4.71
N ILE A 63 3.54 12.07 -5.67
CA ILE A 63 4.09 11.73 -6.97
C ILE A 63 3.29 12.49 -8.04
N VAL A 64 3.98 13.28 -8.85
CA VAL A 64 3.37 13.97 -10.00
C VAL A 64 3.07 12.92 -11.07
N THR A 65 1.83 12.89 -11.54
CA THR A 65 1.37 11.95 -12.56
C THR A 65 0.59 12.66 -13.66
N LYS A 66 0.56 12.02 -14.83
CA LYS A 66 -0.34 12.36 -15.93
C LYS A 66 -1.38 11.26 -16.17
N LEU A 67 -1.32 10.18 -15.40
CA LEU A 67 -2.22 9.03 -15.50
C LEU A 67 -3.45 9.27 -14.64
N ASP A 68 -4.59 8.78 -15.13
CA ASP A 68 -5.83 8.73 -14.36
C ASP A 68 -5.68 7.86 -13.10
N PRO A 69 -6.40 8.19 -12.01
CA PRO A 69 -6.35 7.40 -10.78
C PRO A 69 -6.70 5.93 -11.02
N LYS A 70 -7.60 5.66 -11.97
CA LYS A 70 -7.99 4.30 -12.34
C LYS A 70 -6.83 3.48 -12.90
N GLU A 71 -6.01 4.06 -13.78
CA GLU A 71 -4.86 3.37 -14.36
C GLU A 71 -3.81 3.04 -13.29
N ILE A 72 -3.61 3.95 -12.33
CA ILE A 72 -2.69 3.71 -11.22
C ILE A 72 -3.20 2.56 -10.36
N ILE A 73 -4.49 2.56 -9.99
CA ILE A 73 -5.12 1.47 -9.22
C ILE A 73 -5.01 0.14 -9.96
N GLU A 74 -5.34 0.11 -11.26
CA GLU A 74 -5.22 -1.10 -12.08
C GLU A 74 -3.78 -1.59 -12.14
N SER A 75 -2.78 -0.70 -12.18
CA SER A 75 -1.37 -1.08 -12.10
C SER A 75 -1.04 -1.79 -10.78
N PHE A 76 -1.55 -1.31 -9.64
CA PHE A 76 -1.35 -2.01 -8.37
C PHE A 76 -2.07 -3.36 -8.34
N ASP A 77 -3.34 -3.40 -8.75
CA ASP A 77 -4.18 -4.60 -8.70
C ASP A 77 -3.70 -5.73 -9.63
N GLN A 78 -3.28 -5.39 -10.85
CA GLN A 78 -2.82 -6.39 -11.84
C GLN A 78 -1.45 -6.95 -11.50
N ASN A 79 -0.60 -6.18 -10.82
CA ASN A 79 0.76 -6.58 -10.49
C ASN A 79 0.89 -7.14 -9.06
N ILE A 80 -0.22 -7.47 -8.39
CA ILE A 80 -0.16 -8.13 -7.08
C ILE A 80 0.51 -9.50 -7.23
N PRO A 81 1.61 -9.77 -6.51
CA PRO A 81 2.24 -11.08 -6.57
C PRO A 81 1.29 -12.19 -6.08
N LYS A 82 1.21 -13.32 -6.80
CA LYS A 82 0.35 -14.46 -6.39
C LYS A 82 0.61 -14.98 -4.98
N SER A 83 1.82 -14.80 -4.45
CA SER A 83 2.22 -15.18 -3.10
C SER A 83 2.52 -13.97 -2.22
N PHE A 84 1.80 -12.86 -2.42
CA PHE A 84 2.04 -11.58 -1.75
C PHE A 84 2.09 -11.71 -0.22
N ILE A 85 1.06 -12.29 0.38
CA ILE A 85 0.98 -12.55 1.83
C ILE A 85 2.17 -13.40 2.29
N ASN A 86 2.43 -14.51 1.59
CA ASN A 86 3.47 -15.46 2.00
C ASN A 86 4.88 -14.86 1.90
N LYS A 87 5.10 -13.98 0.92
CA LYS A 87 6.36 -13.26 0.74
C LYS A 87 6.60 -12.26 1.88
N LEU A 88 5.56 -11.53 2.29
CA LEU A 88 5.64 -10.60 3.42
C LEU A 88 5.85 -11.34 4.76
N LYS A 89 5.12 -12.44 5.00
CA LYS A 89 5.35 -13.31 6.17
C LYS A 89 6.80 -13.78 6.22
N LYS A 90 7.30 -14.33 5.11
CA LYS A 90 8.68 -14.77 5.01
C LYS A 90 9.69 -13.64 5.30
N LEU A 91 9.48 -12.43 4.79
CA LEU A 91 10.36 -11.29 5.10
C LEU A 91 10.34 -10.93 6.59
N HIS A 92 9.18 -11.03 7.24
CA HIS A 92 9.07 -10.83 8.67
C HIS A 92 9.81 -11.93 9.45
N ASP A 93 9.60 -13.21 9.13
CA ASP A 93 10.32 -14.34 9.73
C ASP A 93 11.85 -14.23 9.53
N GLU A 94 12.30 -13.69 8.40
CA GLU A 94 13.72 -13.42 8.12
C GLU A 94 14.25 -12.13 8.77
N GLY A 95 13.40 -11.33 9.43
CA GLY A 95 13.77 -10.02 9.99
C GLY A 95 14.18 -8.97 8.95
N LYS A 96 13.82 -9.18 7.68
CA LYS A 96 14.17 -8.32 6.53
C LYS A 96 13.05 -7.38 6.12
N ARG A 97 11.95 -7.37 6.88
CA ARG A 97 10.82 -6.49 6.65
C ARG A 97 11.21 -5.05 7.00
N SER A 98 11.09 -4.13 6.04
CA SER A 98 11.37 -2.72 6.29
C SER A 98 10.24 -2.02 7.03
N GLY A 99 8.98 -2.35 6.74
CA GLY A 99 7.82 -1.72 7.37
C GLY A 99 7.57 -0.27 6.96
N LEU A 100 8.32 0.28 6.00
CA LEU A 100 8.20 1.67 5.55
C LEU A 100 7.27 1.78 4.33
N PRO A 101 6.51 2.88 4.19
CA PRO A 101 5.64 3.11 3.04
C PRO A 101 6.42 3.05 1.73
N GLY A 102 5.88 2.33 0.76
CA GLY A 102 6.49 2.17 -0.56
C GLY A 102 7.69 1.21 -0.65
N SER A 103 8.10 0.55 0.44
CA SER A 103 9.23 -0.40 0.41
C SER A 103 9.02 -1.57 -0.56
N ILE A 104 7.76 -1.93 -0.83
CA ILE A 104 7.38 -3.00 -1.75
C ILE A 104 6.72 -2.48 -3.03
N ASP A 105 6.74 -1.16 -3.29
CA ASP A 105 6.18 -0.58 -4.52
C ASP A 105 6.81 -1.20 -5.78
N THR A 106 8.07 -1.61 -5.68
CA THR A 106 8.79 -2.31 -6.75
C THR A 106 8.16 -3.64 -7.14
N TRP A 107 7.32 -4.25 -6.30
CA TRP A 107 6.64 -5.51 -6.62
C TRP A 107 5.43 -5.31 -7.52
N PHE A 108 4.90 -4.09 -7.58
CA PHE A 108 3.74 -3.72 -8.39
C PHE A 108 4.13 -2.99 -9.68
N LYS A 109 5.43 -2.73 -9.87
CA LYS A 109 5.98 -2.15 -11.10
C LYS A 109 6.36 -3.29 -12.04
N ASN A 110 5.80 -3.27 -13.24
CA ASN A 110 6.12 -4.21 -14.32
C ASN A 110 7.38 -3.78 -15.09
#